data_AF-A0A0F9ANE8-F1
#
_entry.id   AF-A0A0F9ANE8-F1
#
_cell.length_a   1.000
_cell.length_b   1.000
_cell.length_c   1.000
_cell.angle_alpha   90.00
_cell.angle_beta   90.00
_cell.angle_gamma   90.00
#
_symmetry.space_group_name_H-M   'P 1'
#
loop_
_entity.id
_entity.type
_entity.pdbx_description
1 polymer ?
#
loop_
_entity_poly.entity_id
_entity_poly.type
_entity_poly.pdbx_seq_one_letter_code
_entity_poly.pdbx_strand_id
1 'polypeptide(L)'
;MSLRDNLVRLLIVSTDGLENSSVVYTKESQIYNLAKQHNIPVIIFGSMFADIKFMQKMAQETNGIFIYNRTFFKLKEGASLLVQMFSEIWVVKITGASWLEATSFRVTANNKTITFNLSN
;
A
#
# COMPACT_ATOMS: atom_id res chain seq x y z
N MET A 1 -23.89 -8.66 -5.78
CA MET A 1 -22.44 -8.37 -5.64
C MET A 1 -21.68 -9.65 -5.91
N SER A 2 -20.73 -9.63 -6.84
CA SER A 2 -19.91 -10.81 -7.12
C SER A 2 -18.81 -10.92 -6.06
N LEU A 3 -18.37 -12.14 -5.73
CA LEU A 3 -17.27 -12.39 -4.78
C LEU A 3 -15.96 -11.61 -5.11
N ARG A 4 -15.81 -11.10 -6.34
CA ARG A 4 -14.63 -10.36 -6.80
C ARG A 4 -14.66 -8.86 -6.47
N ASP A 5 -15.82 -8.33 -6.05
CA ASP A 5 -15.99 -6.90 -5.75
C ASP A 5 -15.33 -6.52 -4.41
N ASN A 6 -15.05 -7.50 -3.55
CA ASN A 6 -14.48 -7.31 -2.20
C ASN A 6 -13.02 -7.79 -2.07
N LEU A 7 -12.30 -7.97 -3.18
CA LEU A 7 -10.89 -8.35 -3.14
C LEU A 7 -10.03 -7.17 -2.69
N VAL A 8 -9.12 -7.43 -1.75
CA VAL A 8 -8.04 -6.49 -1.42
C VAL A 8 -7.13 -6.38 -2.65
N ARG A 9 -6.90 -5.15 -3.11
CA ARG A 9 -6.05 -4.86 -4.28
C ARG A 9 -4.90 -3.98 -3.82
N LEU A 10 -3.67 -4.39 -4.14
CA LEU A 10 -2.45 -3.67 -3.82
C LEU A 10 -1.48 -3.79 -4.99
N LEU A 11 -0.84 -2.67 -5.36
CA LEU A 11 0.23 -2.66 -6.34
C LEU A 11 1.56 -2.33 -5.64
N ILE A 12 2.59 -3.13 -5.91
CA ILE A 12 3.94 -2.89 -5.41
C ILE A 12 4.88 -2.69 -6.60
N VAL A 13 5.63 -1.59 -6.59
CA VAL A 13 6.56 -1.20 -7.65
C VAL A 13 7.95 -1.00 -7.04
N SER A 14 8.99 -1.49 -7.71
CA SER A 14 10.38 -1.15 -7.39
C SER A 14 11.10 -0.63 -8.64
N THR A 15 11.87 0.46 -8.50
CA THR A 15 12.58 1.10 -9.62
C THR A 15 13.92 1.70 -9.17
N ASP A 16 14.90 1.71 -10.07
CA ASP A 16 16.20 2.39 -9.92
C ASP A 16 16.29 3.71 -10.71
N GLY A 17 15.19 4.07 -11.40
CA GLY A 17 15.06 5.28 -12.21
C GLY A 17 15.79 5.30 -13.54
N LEU A 18 16.49 4.23 -13.92
CA LEU A 18 17.09 4.12 -15.25
C LEU A 18 16.09 3.42 -16.18
N GLU A 19 15.23 4.20 -16.84
CA GLU A 19 14.50 3.71 -18.02
C GLU A 19 15.49 3.54 -19.19
N ASN A 20 16.24 2.43 -19.19
CA ASN A 20 17.23 2.16 -20.25
C ASN A 20 16.62 1.67 -21.58
N SER A 21 15.29 1.53 -21.68
CA SER A 21 14.63 1.07 -22.93
C SER A 21 13.11 1.26 -23.01
N SER A 22 12.46 1.69 -21.93
CA SER A 22 11.00 1.89 -21.91
C SER A 22 10.72 3.38 -22.08
N VAL A 23 9.99 3.76 -23.11
CA VAL A 23 9.64 5.17 -23.40
C VAL A 23 8.35 5.59 -22.64
N VAL A 24 7.85 4.75 -21.73
CA VAL A 24 6.41 4.73 -21.37
C VAL A 24 6.14 4.89 -19.87
N TYR A 25 7.08 4.62 -18.96
CA TYR A 25 6.78 4.62 -17.53
C TYR A 25 6.64 6.04 -16.97
N THR A 26 7.40 7.00 -17.49
CA THR A 26 7.49 8.36 -16.96
C THR A 26 6.46 9.35 -17.52
N LYS A 27 5.86 9.09 -18.69
CA LYS A 27 4.89 10.03 -19.27
C LYS A 27 3.43 9.66 -19.02
N GLU A 28 3.07 8.38 -19.12
CA GLU A 28 1.72 7.90 -18.85
C GLU A 28 1.78 6.41 -18.52
N SER A 29 2.32 6.05 -17.35
CA SER A 29 2.24 4.68 -16.88
C SER A 29 0.76 4.27 -16.86
N GLN A 30 0.33 3.49 -17.86
CA GLN A 30 -1.05 3.00 -17.95
C GLN A 30 -1.42 2.26 -16.66
N ILE A 31 -0.43 1.63 -16.03
CA ILE A 31 -0.53 0.98 -14.72
C ILE A 31 -0.86 1.99 -13.61
N TYR A 32 -0.21 3.15 -13.59
CA TYR A 32 -0.53 4.23 -12.65
C TYR A 32 -1.96 4.75 -12.85
N ASN A 33 -2.35 5.01 -14.10
CA ASN A 33 -3.70 5.48 -14.42
C ASN A 33 -4.76 4.45 -14.02
N LEU A 34 -4.51 3.16 -14.27
CA LEU A 34 -5.38 2.06 -13.83
C LEU A 34 -5.45 1.97 -12.31
N ALA A 35 -4.31 2.06 -11.61
CA ALA A 35 -4.29 2.02 -10.15
C ALA A 35 -5.12 3.17 -9.56
N LYS A 36 -4.97 4.38 -10.10
CA LYS A 36 -5.77 5.54 -9.72
C LYS A 36 -7.26 5.35 -10.01
N GLN A 37 -7.62 4.94 -11.24
CA GLN A 37 -9.01 4.73 -11.64
C GLN A 37 -9.73 3.67 -10.79
N HIS A 38 -9.00 2.66 -10.33
CA HIS A 38 -9.56 1.56 -9.55
C HIS A 38 -9.33 1.71 -8.04
N ASN A 39 -8.88 2.88 -7.56
CA ASN A 39 -8.57 3.13 -6.15
C ASN A 39 -7.66 2.05 -5.53
N ILE A 40 -6.65 1.62 -6.28
CA ILE A 40 -5.67 0.62 -5.83
C ILE A 40 -4.49 1.36 -5.21
N PRO A 41 -4.22 1.18 -3.90
CA PRO A 41 -3.03 1.75 -3.26
C PRO A 41 -1.74 1.25 -3.90
N VAL A 42 -0.80 2.17 -4.12
CA VAL A 42 0.51 1.85 -4.70
C VAL A 42 1.62 2.04 -3.67
N ILE A 43 2.39 0.98 -3.42
CA ILE A 43 3.63 1.06 -2.65
C ILE A 43 4.78 1.10 -3.65
N ILE A 44 5.49 2.22 -3.72
CA ILE A 44 6.58 2.43 -4.67
C ILE A 44 7.94 2.59 -3.95
N PHE A 45 8.87 1.73 -4.32
CA PHE A 45 10.26 1.68 -3.84
C PHE A 45 11.20 2.22 -4.90
N GLY A 46 12.03 3.20 -4.53
CA GLY A 46 12.96 3.86 -5.45
C GLY A 46 14.38 3.86 -4.94
N SER A 47 15.33 3.69 -5.85
CA SER A 47 16.73 3.99 -5.56
C SER A 47 17.43 4.72 -6.70
N MET A 48 18.67 5.13 -6.45
CA MET A 48 19.58 5.72 -7.44
C MET A 48 18.97 6.91 -8.21
N PHE A 49 18.59 6.70 -9.48
CA PHE A 49 18.16 7.73 -10.41
C PHE A 49 16.64 7.90 -10.42
N ALA A 50 15.91 7.27 -9.48
CA ALA A 50 14.46 7.29 -9.45
C ALA A 50 13.89 8.71 -9.41
N ASP A 51 12.83 8.95 -10.19
CA ASP A 51 12.11 10.22 -10.20
C ASP A 51 11.27 10.35 -8.92
N ILE A 52 11.87 10.95 -7.89
CA ILE A 52 11.26 11.19 -6.58
C ILE A 52 9.94 11.96 -6.72
N LYS A 53 9.85 12.94 -7.64
CA LYS A 53 8.63 13.74 -7.80
C LYS A 53 7.49 12.88 -8.33
N PHE A 54 7.77 12.04 -9.33
CA PHE A 54 6.79 11.10 -9.87
C PHE A 54 6.34 10.09 -8.81
N MET A 55 7.29 9.52 -8.07
CA MET A 55 6.97 8.54 -7.03
C MET A 55 6.11 9.14 -5.89
N GLN A 56 6.44 10.36 -5.45
CA GLN A 56 5.65 11.07 -4.45
C GLN A 56 4.23 11.36 -4.96
N LYS A 57 4.10 11.85 -6.21
CA LYS A 57 2.81 12.08 -6.86
C LYS A 57 1.98 10.79 -6.90
N MET A 58 2.60 9.68 -7.28
CA MET A 58 1.94 8.38 -7.35
C MET A 58 1.39 7.94 -6.01
N ALA A 59 2.19 8.01 -4.94
CA ALA A 59 1.74 7.66 -3.60
C ALA A 59 0.57 8.55 -3.14
N GLN A 60 0.63 9.85 -3.39
CA GLN A 60 -0.44 10.80 -3.02
C GLN A 60 -1.74 10.53 -3.78
N GLU A 61 -1.68 10.35 -5.09
CA GLU A 61 -2.88 10.18 -5.93
C GLU A 61 -3.51 8.78 -5.83
N THR A 62 -2.82 7.81 -5.22
CA THR A 62 -3.33 6.43 -5.04
C THR A 62 -3.58 6.06 -3.58
N ASN A 63 -3.42 6.99 -2.63
CA ASN A 63 -3.44 6.69 -1.19
C ASN A 63 -2.43 5.59 -0.80
N GLY A 64 -1.26 5.62 -1.45
CA GLY A 64 -0.19 4.65 -1.35
C GLY A 64 0.96 5.09 -0.45
N ILE A 65 2.11 4.41 -0.58
CA ILE A 65 3.33 4.67 0.19
C ILE A 65 4.49 4.86 -0.79
N PHE A 66 5.33 5.85 -0.53
CA PHE A 66 6.57 6.08 -1.25
C PHE A 66 7.76 5.87 -0.32
N ILE A 67 8.72 5.04 -0.76
CA ILE A 67 9.97 4.80 -0.04
C ILE A 67 11.13 4.99 -1.01
N TYR A 68 12.03 5.91 -0.68
CA TYR A 68 13.21 6.18 -1.48
C TYR A 68 14.48 6.20 -0.65
N ASN A 69 15.54 5.64 -1.23
CA ASN A 69 16.87 5.84 -0.74
C ASN A 69 17.88 5.93 -1.88
N ARG A 70 18.93 6.74 -1.72
CA ARG A 70 20.01 6.88 -2.71
C ARG A 70 20.74 5.58 -3.03
N THR A 71 20.68 4.58 -2.15
CA THR A 71 21.32 3.27 -2.32
C THR A 71 20.37 2.13 -2.00
N PHE A 72 20.47 1.01 -2.72
CA PHE A 72 19.68 -0.20 -2.44
C PHE A 72 19.91 -0.76 -1.03
N PHE A 73 21.14 -0.62 -0.50
CA PHE A 73 21.47 -1.11 0.84
C PHE A 73 20.56 -0.51 1.91
N LYS A 74 20.34 0.80 1.85
CA LYS A 74 19.47 1.52 2.78
C LYS A 74 17.98 1.45 2.41
N LEU A 75 17.64 1.07 1.17
CA LEU A 75 16.26 0.77 0.79
C LEU A 75 15.73 -0.45 1.56
N LYS A 76 16.60 -1.41 1.86
CA LYS A 76 16.27 -2.57 2.71
C LYS A 76 15.76 -2.13 4.08
N GLU A 77 16.35 -1.10 4.69
CA GLU A 77 15.91 -0.58 6.00
C GLU A 77 14.49 -0.01 5.92
N GLY A 78 14.18 0.78 4.88
CA GLY A 78 12.83 1.29 4.65
C GLY A 78 11.81 0.19 4.33
N ALA A 79 12.22 -0.81 3.55
CA ALA A 79 11.39 -1.99 3.29
C ALA A 79 11.15 -2.82 4.55
N SER A 80 12.15 -2.95 5.44
CA SER A 80 12.00 -3.64 6.72
C SER A 80 10.98 -2.97 7.63
N LEU A 81 10.87 -1.64 7.63
CA LEU A 81 9.82 -0.93 8.37
C LEU A 81 8.43 -1.28 7.84
N LEU A 82 8.27 -1.30 6.52
CA LEU A 82 7.01 -1.68 5.87
C LEU A 82 6.67 -3.16 6.10
N VAL A 83 7.66 -4.04 6.04
CA VAL A 83 7.52 -5.44 6.44
C VAL A 83 7.16 -5.53 7.91
N GLN A 84 7.74 -4.71 8.79
CA GLN A 84 7.40 -4.68 10.21
C GLN A 84 5.92 -4.30 10.41
N MET A 85 5.46 -3.24 9.73
CA MET A 85 4.05 -2.81 9.72
C MET A 85 3.09 -3.91 9.25
N PHE A 86 3.49 -4.74 8.27
CA PHE A 86 2.70 -5.88 7.81
C PHE A 86 2.86 -7.16 8.65
N SER A 87 4.02 -7.33 9.30
CA SER A 87 4.35 -8.49 10.13
C SER A 87 3.72 -8.43 11.50
N GLU A 88 3.38 -7.22 11.97
CA GLU A 88 2.37 -7.03 13.00
C GLU A 88 1.03 -7.39 12.37
N ILE A 89 0.71 -8.69 12.32
CA ILE A 89 -0.55 -9.17 11.78
C ILE A 89 -1.67 -8.63 12.68
N TRP A 90 -2.39 -7.64 12.18
CA TRP A 90 -3.60 -7.12 12.78
C TRP A 90 -4.78 -7.97 12.28
N VAL A 91 -5.22 -8.94 13.08
CA VAL A 91 -6.49 -9.63 12.77
C VAL A 91 -7.62 -8.72 13.22
N VAL A 92 -8.27 -8.07 12.25
CA VAL A 92 -9.48 -7.29 12.51
C VAL A 92 -10.68 -8.18 12.23
N LYS A 93 -11.34 -8.63 13.30
CA LYS A 93 -12.63 -9.31 13.19
C LYS A 93 -13.74 -8.31 13.47
N ILE A 94 -14.60 -8.13 12.48
CA ILE A 94 -15.83 -7.33 12.60
C ILE A 94 -16.93 -8.26 13.08
N THR A 95 -17.67 -7.82 14.10
CA THR A 95 -18.89 -8.51 14.54
C THR A 95 -20.09 -7.64 14.20
N GLY A 96 -20.93 -8.11 13.28
CA GLY A 96 -22.06 -7.39 12.67
C GLY A 96 -22.33 -7.90 11.25
N ALA A 97 -23.46 -7.53 10.64
CA ALA A 97 -23.76 -7.96 9.26
C ALA A 97 -22.94 -7.19 8.20
N SER A 98 -22.42 -6.01 8.54
CA SER A 98 -21.53 -5.21 7.69
C SER A 98 -20.63 -4.26 8.50
N TRP A 99 -19.70 -3.55 7.84
CA TRP A 99 -18.87 -2.51 8.47
C TRP A 99 -19.71 -1.34 9.02
N LEU A 100 -20.84 -1.03 8.37
CA LEU A 100 -21.75 0.05 8.76
C LEU A 100 -22.61 -0.32 9.98
N GLU A 101 -22.75 -1.62 10.25
CA GLU A 101 -23.54 -2.18 11.37
C GLU A 101 -22.64 -2.88 12.40
N ALA A 102 -21.36 -2.54 12.40
CA ALA A 102 -20.40 -3.14 13.32
C ALA A 102 -20.75 -2.75 14.76
N THR A 103 -20.89 -3.74 15.65
CA THR A 103 -21.11 -3.49 17.09
C THR A 103 -19.80 -3.56 17.87
N SER A 104 -18.80 -4.24 17.31
CA SER A 104 -17.46 -4.26 17.85
C SER A 104 -16.41 -4.60 16.79
N PHE A 105 -15.19 -4.11 17.02
CA PHE A 105 -13.99 -4.54 16.32
C PHE A 105 -13.07 -5.24 17.30
N ARG A 106 -12.66 -6.46 16.95
CA ARG A 106 -11.59 -7.16 17.66
C ARG A 106 -10.32 -7.04 16.85
N VAL A 107 -9.28 -6.57 17.51
CA VAL A 107 -7.98 -6.27 16.92
C VAL A 107 -6.93 -7.10 17.67
N THR A 108 -6.34 -8.08 17.01
CA THR A 108 -5.26 -8.90 17.58
C THR A 108 -3.94 -8.50 16.97
N ALA A 109 -2.95 -8.16 17.78
CA ALA A 109 -1.57 -7.89 17.40
C ALA A 109 -0.61 -8.49 18.42
N ASN A 110 0.47 -9.16 17.97
CA ASN A 110 1.49 -9.75 18.85
C ASN A 110 0.90 -10.63 19.98
N ASN A 111 -0.08 -11.47 19.64
CA ASN A 111 -0.87 -12.30 20.58
C ASN A 111 -1.66 -11.53 21.65
N LYS A 112 -1.71 -10.21 21.60
CA LYS A 112 -2.58 -9.37 22.43
C LYS A 112 -3.82 -9.01 21.65
N THR A 113 -4.97 -9.12 22.29
CA THR A 113 -6.25 -8.81 21.66
C THR A 113 -6.91 -7.65 22.38
N ILE A 114 -7.27 -6.62 21.63
CA ILE A 114 -8.04 -5.47 22.09
C ILE A 114 -9.42 -5.56 21.42
N THR A 115 -10.48 -5.39 22.20
CA THR A 115 -11.85 -5.30 21.68
C THR A 115 -12.36 -3.88 21.86
N PHE A 116 -12.73 -3.26 20.76
CA PHE A 116 -13.39 -1.96 20.73
C PHE A 116 -14.88 -2.22 20.58
N ASN A 117 -15.65 -1.96 21.63
CA ASN A 117 -17.11 -1.96 21.54
C ASN A 117 -17.52 -0.60 20.99
N LEU A 118 -18.31 -0.60 19.92
CA LEU A 118 -18.85 0.62 19.37
C LEU A 118 -20.17 0.92 20.10
N SER A 119 -20.19 2.02 20.84
CA SER A 119 -21.44 2.56 21.35
C SER A 119 -22.20 3.17 20.18
N ASN A 120 -23.43 2.71 19.96
CA ASN A 120 -24.37 3.40 19.07
C ASN A 120 -24.69 4.81 19.59
#